data_AF-A0A813UP10-F1
#
_entry.id   AF-A0A813UP10-F1
#
_cell.length_a   1.000
_cell.length_b   1.000
_cell.length_c   1.000
_cell.angle_alpha   90.00
_cell.angle_beta   90.00
_cell.angle_gamma   90.00
#
_symmetry.space_group_name_H-M   'P 1'
#
loop_
_entity.id
_entity.type
_entity.pdbx_description
1 polymer ?
#
loop_
_entity_poly.entity_id
_entity_poly.type
_entity_poly.pdbx_seq_one_letter_code
_entity_poly.pdbx_strand_id
1 'polypeptide(L)'
;MASNRRILTAIQSLIPIQIFIGYCFCVSGFLVNFIQLLSKIIIWPFHKQLYRRVNYYLGTLLWSQLTFIYTWWADSDVTVFVDPKDLEYLKHEYALNLVNHRYEIDWLVGLVDIGPNQDEESSSTIQHKANPYPVVESLDDTELRGSIKRTQLIVVASLIDKQTNLGGLCRTGEVFGVKEMVIGSIRILEDQQFLNLSMTAHKWLRIKQVQERELKDYLIDMQAQGYTIVAVEQTVNSQSLYEYQFLEKTLLLLGNEREGIRADLLSLVDVTVEIPQAGVIRSLNVHVSGALCVSEYARKYLNFMK
;
A
#
# COMPACT_ATOMS: atom_id res chain seq x y z
N MET A 1 -34.68 -12.72 21.54
CA MET A 1 -33.23 -12.84 21.22
C MET A 1 -32.45 -13.70 22.22
N ALA A 2 -32.55 -13.49 23.55
CA ALA A 2 -31.78 -14.24 24.54
C ALA A 2 -32.04 -15.78 24.59
N SER A 3 -33.26 -16.24 24.30
CA SER A 3 -33.60 -17.68 24.28
C SER A 3 -32.92 -18.43 23.12
N ASN A 4 -32.89 -17.85 21.92
CA ASN A 4 -32.25 -18.45 20.76
C ASN A 4 -30.72 -18.50 20.93
N ARG A 5 -30.13 -17.48 21.57
CA ARG A 5 -28.69 -17.44 21.90
C ARG A 5 -28.29 -18.61 22.80
N ARG A 6 -29.05 -18.91 23.86
CA ARG A 6 -28.76 -20.04 24.77
C ARG A 6 -28.81 -21.40 24.07
N ILE A 7 -29.73 -21.58 23.13
CA ILE A 7 -29.84 -22.81 22.33
C ILE A 7 -28.62 -22.94 21.41
N LEU A 8 -28.20 -21.84 20.77
CA LEU A 8 -27.06 -21.84 19.85
C LEU A 8 -25.75 -22.14 20.58
N THR A 9 -25.52 -21.55 21.76
CA THR A 9 -24.36 -21.85 22.62
C THR A 9 -24.37 -23.30 23.11
N ALA A 10 -25.55 -23.84 23.46
CA ALA A 10 -25.68 -25.24 23.83
C ALA A 10 -25.29 -26.16 22.66
N ILE A 11 -25.74 -25.87 21.43
CA ILE A 11 -25.38 -26.60 20.22
C ILE A 11 -23.87 -26.51 19.92
N GLN A 12 -23.28 -25.31 20.01
CA GLN A 12 -21.83 -25.09 19.80
C GLN A 12 -20.95 -25.88 20.78
N SER A 13 -21.46 -26.14 21.99
CA SER A 13 -20.75 -26.90 23.03
C SER A 13 -20.83 -28.43 22.86
N LEU A 14 -21.64 -28.94 21.91
CA LEU A 14 -21.78 -30.38 21.68
C LEU A 14 -20.53 -30.94 20.99
N ILE A 15 -19.82 -31.80 21.70
CA ILE A 15 -18.62 -32.51 21.21
C ILE A 15 -18.85 -33.20 19.84
N PRO A 16 -19.98 -33.87 19.57
CA PRO A 16 -20.22 -34.48 18.25
C PRO A 16 -20.19 -33.48 17.10
N ILE A 17 -20.69 -32.25 17.32
CA ILE A 17 -20.72 -31.19 16.30
C ILE A 17 -19.31 -30.66 16.04
N GLN A 18 -18.51 -30.49 17.10
CA GLN A 18 -17.11 -30.07 16.98
C GLN A 18 -16.27 -31.09 16.20
N ILE A 19 -16.46 -32.39 16.51
CA ILE A 19 -15.80 -33.49 15.79
C ILE A 19 -16.24 -33.51 14.32
N PHE A 20 -17.54 -33.33 14.04
CA PHE A 20 -18.06 -33.30 12.67
C PHE A 20 -17.47 -32.14 11.86
N ILE A 21 -17.41 -30.92 12.43
CA ILE A 21 -16.80 -29.75 11.78
C ILE A 21 -15.31 -29.99 11.51
N GLY A 22 -14.58 -30.53 12.49
CA GLY A 22 -13.16 -30.89 12.32
C GLY A 22 -12.95 -31.95 11.24
N TYR A 23 -13.84 -32.95 11.18
CA TYR A 23 -13.82 -33.98 10.12
C TYR A 23 -14.07 -33.36 8.74
N CYS A 24 -15.10 -32.51 8.59
CA CYS A 24 -15.38 -31.81 7.33
C CYS A 24 -14.19 -30.97 6.86
N PHE A 25 -13.52 -30.25 7.78
CA PHE A 25 -12.34 -29.45 7.48
C PHE A 25 -11.14 -30.30 7.03
N CYS A 26 -10.89 -31.43 7.70
CA CYS A 26 -9.81 -32.34 7.31
C CYS A 26 -10.08 -32.96 5.93
N VAL A 27 -11.29 -33.47 5.69
CA VAL A 27 -11.67 -34.12 4.43
C VAL A 27 -11.63 -33.12 3.27
N SER A 28 -12.18 -31.92 3.46
CA SER A 28 -12.12 -30.86 2.45
C SER A 28 -10.69 -30.45 2.15
N GLY A 29 -9.84 -30.33 3.19
CA GLY A 29 -8.42 -30.03 3.05
C GLY A 29 -7.68 -31.07 2.21
N PHE A 30 -7.89 -32.36 2.47
CA PHE A 30 -7.31 -33.43 1.65
C PHE A 30 -7.81 -33.39 0.21
N LEU A 31 -9.12 -33.20 0.01
CA LEU A 31 -9.72 -33.14 -1.32
C LEU A 31 -9.19 -31.95 -2.14
N VAL A 32 -9.14 -30.76 -1.54
CA VAL A 32 -8.63 -29.54 -2.17
C VAL A 32 -7.16 -29.72 -2.54
N ASN A 33 -6.31 -30.19 -1.62
CA ASN A 33 -4.89 -30.42 -1.89
C ASN A 33 -4.68 -31.47 -3.00
N PHE A 34 -5.52 -32.50 -3.05
CA PHE A 34 -5.50 -33.50 -4.11
C PHE A 34 -5.85 -32.89 -5.48
N ILE A 35 -6.88 -32.05 -5.55
CA ILE A 35 -7.24 -31.33 -6.79
C ILE A 35 -6.12 -30.34 -7.19
N GLN A 36 -5.50 -29.65 -6.22
CA GLN A 36 -4.35 -28.79 -6.49
C GLN A 36 -3.18 -29.57 -7.08
N LEU A 37 -2.88 -30.76 -6.54
CA LEU A 37 -1.86 -31.66 -7.08
C LEU A 37 -2.19 -32.10 -8.51
N LEU A 38 -3.43 -32.52 -8.77
CA LEU A 38 -3.88 -32.87 -10.12
C LEU A 38 -3.77 -31.68 -11.08
N SER A 39 -4.17 -30.48 -10.64
CA SER A 39 -4.04 -29.26 -11.45
C SER A 39 -2.58 -28.94 -11.78
N LYS A 40 -1.63 -29.25 -10.89
CA LYS A 40 -0.21 -29.08 -11.13
C LYS A 40 0.34 -30.05 -12.18
N ILE A 41 -0.18 -31.27 -12.23
CA ILE A 41 0.25 -32.27 -13.22
C ILE A 41 -0.41 -32.02 -14.58
N ILE A 42 -1.69 -31.66 -14.59
CA ILE A 42 -2.52 -31.60 -15.80
C ILE A 42 -2.52 -30.21 -16.43
N ILE A 43 -2.62 -29.14 -15.65
CA ILE A 43 -2.86 -27.77 -16.16
C ILE A 43 -1.55 -26.98 -16.24
N TRP A 44 -0.70 -27.07 -15.23
CA TRP A 44 0.52 -26.26 -15.14
C TRP A 44 1.50 -26.42 -16.32
N PRO A 45 1.73 -27.62 -16.89
CA PRO A 45 2.65 -27.77 -18.03
C PRO A 45 2.20 -27.05 -19.29
N PHE A 46 0.89 -26.90 -19.49
CA PHE A 46 0.31 -26.33 -20.70
C PHE A 46 -0.11 -24.85 -20.52
N HIS A 47 -0.57 -24.47 -19.32
CA HIS A 47 -1.13 -23.14 -19.11
C HIS A 47 -0.99 -22.62 -17.66
N LYS A 48 0.14 -21.98 -17.34
CA LYS A 48 0.49 -21.50 -15.99
C LYS A 48 -0.50 -20.50 -15.38
N GLN A 49 -1.14 -19.63 -16.18
CA GLN A 49 -2.10 -18.64 -15.67
C GLN A 49 -3.40 -19.29 -15.19
N LEU A 50 -4.01 -20.14 -16.02
CA LEU A 50 -5.15 -20.99 -15.65
C LEU A 50 -4.88 -21.83 -14.39
N TYR A 51 -3.70 -22.46 -14.28
CA TYR A 51 -3.29 -23.15 -13.05
C TYR A 51 -3.34 -22.22 -11.82
N ARG A 52 -2.79 -21.00 -11.92
CA ARG A 52 -2.82 -20.02 -10.83
C ARG A 52 -4.25 -19.62 -10.47
N ARG A 53 -5.13 -19.42 -11.46
CA ARG A 53 -6.54 -19.06 -11.24
C ARG A 53 -7.32 -20.18 -10.57
N VAL A 54 -7.14 -21.42 -11.01
CA VAL A 54 -7.76 -22.60 -10.38
C VAL A 54 -7.27 -22.77 -8.94
N ASN A 55 -5.97 -22.66 -8.69
CA ASN A 55 -5.40 -22.79 -7.34
C ASN A 55 -5.84 -21.65 -6.40
N TYR A 56 -6.03 -20.44 -6.93
CA TYR A 56 -6.59 -19.33 -6.17
C TYR A 56 -7.98 -19.66 -5.65
N TYR A 57 -8.92 -20.09 -6.51
CA TYR A 57 -10.28 -20.44 -6.08
C TYR A 57 -10.31 -21.65 -5.14
N LEU A 58 -9.48 -22.66 -5.38
CA LEU A 58 -9.33 -23.82 -4.48
C LEU A 58 -8.82 -23.39 -3.09
N GLY A 59 -7.87 -22.46 -3.04
CA GLY A 59 -7.42 -21.85 -1.78
C GLY A 59 -8.57 -21.11 -1.08
N THR A 60 -9.31 -20.27 -1.81
CA THR A 60 -10.46 -19.53 -1.27
C THR A 60 -11.52 -20.45 -0.66
N LEU A 61 -11.79 -21.63 -1.27
CA LEU A 61 -12.73 -22.63 -0.74
C LEU A 61 -12.29 -23.23 0.60
N LEU A 62 -10.99 -23.35 0.85
CA LEU A 62 -10.48 -23.83 2.13
C LEU A 62 -10.56 -22.75 3.20
N TRP A 63 -10.21 -21.50 2.83
CA TRP A 63 -10.25 -20.36 3.74
C TRP A 63 -11.67 -19.96 4.14
N SER A 64 -12.67 -20.10 3.27
CA SER A 64 -14.07 -19.81 3.60
C SER A 64 -14.61 -20.69 4.74
N GLN A 65 -14.07 -21.89 4.93
CA GLN A 65 -14.43 -22.77 6.05
C GLN A 65 -13.92 -22.21 7.38
N LEU A 66 -12.72 -21.63 7.40
CA LEU A 66 -12.20 -20.93 8.57
C LEU A 66 -13.00 -19.66 8.87
N THR A 67 -13.45 -18.94 7.83
CA THR A 67 -14.36 -17.80 7.99
C THR A 67 -15.68 -18.23 8.62
N PHE A 68 -16.28 -19.33 8.14
CA PHE A 68 -17.50 -19.89 8.72
C PHE A 68 -17.31 -20.32 10.18
N ILE A 69 -16.20 -21.00 10.51
CA ILE A 69 -15.88 -21.40 11.89
C ILE A 69 -15.74 -20.14 12.77
N TYR A 70 -15.05 -19.12 12.27
CA TYR A 70 -14.89 -17.87 13.02
C TYR A 70 -16.24 -17.19 13.29
N THR A 71 -17.10 -17.03 12.28
CA THR A 71 -18.44 -16.45 12.49
C THR A 71 -19.34 -17.33 13.35
N TRP A 72 -19.19 -18.66 13.25
CA TRP A 72 -19.94 -19.62 14.05
C TRP A 72 -19.56 -19.57 15.53
N TRP A 73 -18.30 -19.31 15.89
CA TRP A 73 -17.83 -19.25 17.29
C TRP A 73 -17.56 -17.84 17.82
N ALA A 74 -17.60 -16.81 16.97
CA ALA A 74 -17.48 -15.43 17.40
C ALA A 74 -18.76 -15.00 18.14
N ASP A 75 -18.76 -15.19 19.46
CA ASP A 75 -19.74 -14.59 20.39
C ASP A 75 -19.33 -13.14 20.74
N SER A 76 -19.01 -12.36 19.71
CA SER A 76 -18.50 -10.99 19.87
C SER A 76 -19.58 -10.00 19.47
N ASP A 77 -20.24 -9.39 20.46
CA ASP A 77 -21.10 -8.22 20.23
C ASP A 77 -20.17 -7.01 19.97
N VAL A 78 -20.03 -6.59 18.71
CA VAL A 78 -19.24 -5.40 18.34
C VAL A 78 -20.12 -4.16 18.44
N THR A 79 -19.85 -3.31 19.44
CA THR A 79 -20.51 -2.00 19.56
C THR A 79 -19.71 -0.96 18.80
N VAL A 80 -20.27 -0.43 17.71
CA VAL A 80 -19.65 0.63 16.91
C VAL A 80 -20.21 1.98 17.39
N PHE A 81 -19.33 2.88 17.84
CA PHE A 81 -19.70 4.26 18.19
C PHE A 81 -19.52 5.14 16.96
N VAL A 82 -20.61 5.81 16.54
CA VAL A 82 -20.65 6.63 15.34
C VAL A 82 -21.38 7.92 15.64
N ASP A 83 -20.95 9.02 15.02
CA ASP A 83 -21.66 10.29 15.12
C ASP A 83 -23.07 10.16 14.51
N PRO A 84 -24.11 10.76 15.12
CA PRO A 84 -25.50 10.61 14.65
C PRO A 84 -25.75 11.01 13.19
N LYS A 85 -24.89 11.87 12.65
CA LYS A 85 -24.93 12.34 11.26
C LYS A 85 -24.48 11.26 10.27
N ASP A 86 -23.59 10.37 10.70
CA ASP A 86 -23.00 9.35 9.84
C ASP A 86 -23.78 8.01 9.89
N LEU A 87 -24.72 7.90 10.84
CA LEU A 87 -25.59 6.74 11.03
C LEU A 87 -26.49 6.46 9.81
N GLU A 88 -26.83 7.49 9.03
CA GLU A 88 -27.67 7.34 7.84
C GLU A 88 -26.96 6.61 6.69
N TYR A 89 -25.64 6.78 6.57
CA TYR A 89 -24.82 6.07 5.58
C TYR A 89 -24.64 4.59 5.92
N LEU A 90 -24.55 4.25 7.21
CA LEU A 90 -24.35 2.87 7.68
C LEU A 90 -25.60 1.99 7.59
N LYS A 91 -26.79 2.56 7.40
CA LYS A 91 -28.05 1.80 7.28
C LYS A 91 -28.25 1.15 5.93
N HIS A 92 -27.49 1.56 4.92
CA HIS A 92 -27.68 1.16 3.52
C HIS A 92 -26.46 0.46 2.92
N GLU A 93 -25.35 0.37 3.65
CA GLU A 93 -24.09 -0.17 3.15
C GLU A 93 -23.49 -1.19 4.12
N TYR A 94 -22.93 -2.28 3.59
CA TYR A 94 -22.08 -3.17 4.37
C TYR A 94 -20.79 -2.42 4.75
N ALA A 95 -20.63 -2.11 6.03
CA ALA A 95 -19.44 -1.41 6.52
C ALA A 95 -18.29 -2.39 6.73
N LEU A 96 -17.24 -2.27 5.91
CA LEU A 96 -15.98 -2.98 6.11
C LEU A 96 -15.22 -2.34 7.28
N ASN A 97 -15.31 -2.96 8.47
CA ASN A 97 -14.55 -2.52 9.64
C ASN A 97 -13.11 -3.04 9.56
N LEU A 98 -12.17 -2.20 9.13
CA LEU A 98 -10.74 -2.52 9.13
C LEU A 98 -10.15 -2.26 10.53
N VAL A 99 -9.96 -3.32 11.30
CA VAL A 99 -9.28 -3.24 12.59
C VAL A 99 -7.81 -2.91 12.35
N ASN A 100 -7.35 -1.75 12.83
CA ASN A 100 -5.97 -1.32 12.67
C ASN A 100 -5.05 -2.11 13.62
N HIS A 101 -4.47 -3.23 13.17
CA HIS A 101 -3.40 -3.89 13.93
C HIS A 101 -2.40 -4.73 13.10
N ARG A 102 -1.33 -5.15 13.80
CA ARG A 102 0.03 -5.46 13.30
C ARG A 102 0.26 -6.89 12.73
N TYR A 103 -0.75 -7.74 12.56
CA TYR A 103 -0.54 -9.15 12.14
C TYR A 103 -1.51 -9.64 11.05
N GLU A 104 -1.03 -10.54 10.20
CA GLU A 104 -1.60 -10.92 8.89
C GLU A 104 -2.89 -11.78 8.92
N ILE A 105 -3.49 -12.03 10.10
CA ILE A 105 -4.67 -12.92 10.25
C ILE A 105 -6.00 -12.16 10.01
N ASP A 106 -5.96 -10.82 9.95
CA ASP A 106 -7.15 -9.97 10.12
C ASP A 106 -8.00 -9.71 8.86
N TRP A 107 -7.61 -10.21 7.69
CA TRP A 107 -8.46 -10.17 6.49
C TRP A 107 -9.75 -11.01 6.63
N LEU A 108 -9.83 -11.83 7.69
CA LEU A 108 -11.00 -12.62 8.06
C LEU A 108 -12.09 -11.82 8.79
N VAL A 109 -11.80 -10.63 9.32
CA VAL A 109 -12.76 -9.82 10.09
C VAL A 109 -13.15 -8.61 9.25
N GLY A 110 -14.15 -8.78 8.39
CA GLY A 110 -14.54 -7.74 7.44
C GLY A 110 -15.99 -7.73 7.01
N LEU A 111 -16.87 -8.50 7.66
CA LEU A 111 -18.30 -8.39 7.39
C LEU A 111 -19.05 -8.32 8.71
N VAL A 112 -19.28 -7.09 9.17
CA VAL A 112 -20.30 -6.83 10.18
C VAL A 112 -21.56 -6.50 9.38
N ASP A 113 -22.52 -7.42 9.38
CA ASP A 113 -23.84 -7.17 8.83
C ASP A 113 -24.58 -6.23 9.80
N ILE A 114 -24.74 -4.97 9.40
CA ILE A 114 -25.50 -3.96 10.16
C ILE A 114 -26.83 -3.74 9.43
N GLY A 115 -27.60 -4.82 9.23
CA GLY A 115 -28.93 -4.76 8.64
C GLY A 115 -30.03 -5.14 9.65
N PRO A 116 -31.16 -4.41 9.75
CA PRO A 116 -32.35 -4.97 10.35
C PRO A 116 -32.85 -6.10 9.44
N ASN A 117 -33.03 -7.31 9.99
CA ASN A 117 -33.55 -8.51 9.31
C ASN A 117 -34.56 -8.17 8.19
N GLN A 118 -34.13 -8.21 6.93
CA GLN A 118 -35.00 -8.39 5.78
C GLN A 118 -34.30 -9.29 4.77
N ASP A 119 -34.92 -10.44 4.52
CA ASP A 119 -34.62 -11.38 3.47
C ASP A 119 -34.68 -10.66 2.11
N GLU A 120 -33.62 -10.71 1.28
CA GLU A 120 -33.69 -10.89 -0.18
C GLU A 120 -32.31 -10.79 -0.86
N GLU A 121 -32.20 -11.49 -1.99
CA GLU A 121 -31.02 -11.75 -2.80
C GLU A 121 -30.30 -10.48 -3.31
N SER A 122 -28.97 -10.43 -3.17
CA SER A 122 -28.12 -9.74 -4.15
C SER A 122 -26.68 -10.26 -4.13
N SER A 123 -26.40 -11.15 -5.09
CA SER A 123 -25.05 -11.48 -5.52
C SER A 123 -24.49 -10.30 -6.34
N SER A 124 -23.66 -9.44 -5.73
CA SER A 124 -22.43 -8.85 -6.31
C SER A 124 -22.05 -7.50 -5.65
N THR A 125 -21.36 -7.52 -4.51
CA THR A 125 -20.85 -6.27 -3.91
C THR A 125 -19.49 -6.47 -3.26
N ILE A 126 -18.47 -6.79 -4.07
CA ILE A 126 -17.06 -6.69 -3.65
C ILE A 126 -16.50 -5.40 -4.25
N GLN A 127 -16.14 -4.43 -3.39
CA GLN A 127 -15.41 -3.24 -3.82
C GLN A 127 -14.01 -3.65 -4.26
N HIS A 128 -13.81 -3.81 -5.57
CA HIS A 128 -12.47 -3.81 -6.12
C HIS A 128 -11.89 -2.40 -5.98
N LYS A 129 -10.57 -2.28 -5.72
CA LYS A 129 -9.87 -1.01 -5.93
C LYS A 129 -10.27 -0.53 -7.32
N ALA A 130 -10.93 0.63 -7.39
CA ALA A 130 -11.25 1.26 -8.66
C ALA A 130 -9.93 1.31 -9.44
N ASN A 131 -9.87 0.62 -10.57
CA ASN A 131 -8.73 0.71 -11.45
C ASN A 131 -8.82 2.13 -12.02
N PRO A 132 -7.93 3.06 -11.65
CA PRO A 132 -8.10 4.46 -12.03
C PRO A 132 -8.02 4.66 -13.54
N TYR A 133 -7.61 3.63 -14.28
CA TYR A 133 -7.52 3.61 -15.73
C TYR A 133 -8.34 2.45 -16.30
N PRO A 134 -9.50 2.71 -16.94
CA PRO A 134 -10.22 1.71 -17.75
C PRO A 134 -9.46 1.30 -19.04
N VAL A 135 -8.20 1.72 -19.23
CA VAL A 135 -7.50 1.73 -20.53
C VAL A 135 -6.29 0.78 -20.58
N VAL A 136 -5.93 0.10 -19.50
CA VAL A 136 -4.65 -0.64 -19.43
C VAL A 136 -4.65 -1.96 -20.23
N GLU A 137 -5.79 -2.40 -20.78
CA GLU A 137 -5.85 -3.66 -21.53
C GLU A 137 -5.57 -3.54 -23.04
N SER A 138 -5.43 -2.33 -23.60
CA SER A 138 -5.39 -2.16 -25.07
C SER A 138 -4.29 -1.27 -25.66
N LEU A 139 -3.31 -0.78 -24.87
CA LEU A 139 -2.23 0.07 -25.37
C LEU A 139 -0.87 -0.62 -25.22
N ASP A 140 0.00 -0.49 -26.22
CA ASP A 140 1.39 -0.94 -26.16
C ASP A 140 2.16 -0.13 -25.09
N ASP A 141 3.09 -0.77 -24.37
CA ASP A 141 3.80 -0.18 -23.21
C ASP A 141 4.49 1.16 -23.57
N THR A 142 4.89 1.31 -24.84
CA THR A 142 5.56 2.49 -25.38
C THR A 142 4.61 3.69 -25.52
N GLU A 143 3.38 3.47 -26.00
CA GLU A 143 2.35 4.51 -26.12
C GLU A 143 1.83 4.93 -24.73
N LEU A 144 1.69 3.95 -23.82
CA LEU A 144 1.29 4.20 -22.45
C LEU A 144 2.27 5.16 -21.76
N ARG A 145 3.58 4.91 -21.89
CA ARG A 145 4.64 5.76 -21.31
C ARG A 145 4.61 7.21 -21.84
N GLY A 146 4.25 7.42 -23.10
CA GLY A 146 4.12 8.76 -23.69
C GLY A 146 2.90 9.53 -23.21
N SER A 147 1.85 8.83 -22.79
CA SER A 147 0.58 9.43 -22.34
C SER A 147 0.57 9.87 -20.86
N ILE A 148 1.49 9.34 -20.05
CA ILE A 148 1.52 9.62 -18.61
C ILE A 148 2.05 11.04 -18.36
N LYS A 149 1.17 11.95 -17.95
CA LYS A 149 1.55 13.27 -17.46
C LYS A 149 2.32 13.13 -16.15
N ARG A 150 3.57 13.58 -16.13
CA ARG A 150 4.42 13.65 -14.93
C ARG A 150 4.60 15.11 -14.51
N THR A 151 4.73 15.30 -13.20
CA THR A 151 5.12 16.57 -12.57
C THR A 151 6.56 16.95 -12.93
N GLN A 152 7.02 18.13 -12.55
CA GLN A 152 8.44 18.51 -12.65
C GLN A 152 9.28 18.10 -11.43
N LEU A 153 8.67 17.45 -10.42
CA LEU A 153 9.32 17.04 -9.18
C LEU A 153 10.37 15.95 -9.42
N ILE A 154 11.57 16.13 -8.86
CA ILE A 154 12.62 15.11 -8.80
C ILE A 154 12.81 14.71 -7.33
N VAL A 155 12.90 13.41 -7.05
CA VAL A 155 13.17 12.89 -5.71
C VAL A 155 14.54 12.25 -5.68
N VAL A 156 15.44 12.80 -4.87
CA VAL A 156 16.81 12.32 -4.70
C VAL A 156 16.92 11.50 -3.41
N ALA A 157 17.17 10.22 -3.60
CA ALA A 157 17.28 9.21 -2.57
C ALA A 157 18.67 8.53 -2.58
N SER A 158 19.68 9.18 -3.17
CA SER A 158 21.04 8.62 -3.28
C SER A 158 21.75 8.39 -1.94
N LEU A 159 21.31 9.05 -0.86
CA LEU A 159 21.84 8.90 0.49
C LEU A 159 21.16 7.78 1.31
N ILE A 160 20.08 7.18 0.79
CA ILE A 160 19.27 6.20 1.52
C ILE A 160 19.87 4.80 1.35
N ASP A 161 20.15 4.14 2.47
CA ASP A 161 20.77 2.81 2.46
C ASP A 161 19.75 1.68 2.29
N LYS A 162 18.55 1.82 2.89
CA LYS A 162 17.60 0.70 2.98
C LYS A 162 16.79 0.54 1.70
N GLN A 163 16.85 -0.65 1.14
CA GLN A 163 16.11 -1.08 -0.07
C GLN A 163 14.59 -0.96 0.12
N THR A 164 14.11 -1.18 1.34
CA THR A 164 12.68 -1.04 1.67
C THR A 164 12.20 0.42 1.57
N ASN A 165 12.99 1.37 2.05
CA ASN A 165 12.68 2.80 1.94
C ASN A 165 12.70 3.24 0.47
N LEU A 166 13.68 2.79 -0.30
CA LEU A 166 13.76 3.05 -1.74
C LEU A 166 12.56 2.46 -2.50
N GLY A 167 12.12 1.25 -2.15
CA GLY A 167 10.95 0.60 -2.77
C GLY A 167 9.66 1.37 -2.49
N GLY A 168 9.47 1.80 -1.24
CA GLY A 168 8.33 2.63 -0.83
C GLY A 168 8.30 3.99 -1.52
N LEU A 169 9.46 4.66 -1.62
CA LEU A 169 9.61 5.93 -2.34
C LEU A 169 9.35 5.78 -3.84
N CYS A 170 9.85 4.71 -4.45
CA CYS A 170 9.62 4.43 -5.87
C CYS A 170 8.12 4.28 -6.16
N ARG A 171 7.41 3.50 -5.34
CA ARG A 171 5.96 3.36 -5.46
C ARG A 171 5.22 4.68 -5.28
N THR A 172 5.60 5.45 -4.25
CA THR A 172 4.98 6.75 -3.97
C THR A 172 5.21 7.73 -5.12
N GLY A 173 6.44 7.79 -5.64
CA GLY A 173 6.80 8.66 -6.74
C GLY A 173 6.06 8.32 -8.03
N GLU A 174 5.88 7.03 -8.33
CA GLU A 174 5.09 6.60 -9.48
C GLU A 174 3.63 7.04 -9.36
N VAL A 175 2.99 6.76 -8.21
CA VAL A 175 1.58 7.10 -7.95
C VAL A 175 1.30 8.59 -8.05
N PHE A 176 2.21 9.44 -7.55
CA PHE A 176 2.07 10.90 -7.61
C PHE A 176 2.64 11.53 -8.88
N GLY A 177 3.11 10.73 -9.85
CA GLY A 177 3.62 11.25 -11.11
C GLY A 177 4.92 12.05 -10.97
N VAL A 178 5.83 11.65 -10.09
CA VAL A 178 7.19 12.23 -9.99
C VAL A 178 7.92 12.07 -11.33
N LYS A 179 8.69 13.09 -11.73
CA LYS A 179 9.42 13.13 -13.00
C LYS A 179 10.50 12.05 -13.07
N GLU A 180 11.33 11.99 -12.03
CA GLU A 180 12.50 11.13 -11.94
C GLU A 180 12.84 10.87 -10.46
N MET A 181 13.22 9.64 -10.14
CA MET A 181 13.81 9.27 -8.86
C MET A 181 15.30 9.01 -9.06
N VAL A 182 16.14 9.62 -8.22
CA VAL A 182 17.60 9.47 -8.26
C VAL A 182 18.05 8.58 -7.11
N ILE A 183 18.86 7.56 -7.42
CA ILE A 183 19.35 6.58 -6.44
C ILE A 183 20.86 6.37 -6.55
N GLY A 184 21.49 5.89 -5.48
CA GLY A 184 22.94 5.69 -5.41
C GLY A 184 23.44 4.52 -6.28
N SER A 185 22.60 3.50 -6.50
CA SER A 185 22.96 2.31 -7.28
C SER A 185 21.75 1.69 -7.97
N ILE A 186 21.85 1.47 -9.28
CA ILE A 186 20.80 0.79 -10.07
C ILE A 186 20.64 -0.69 -9.68
N ARG A 187 21.65 -1.30 -9.02
CA ARG A 187 21.60 -2.70 -8.56
C ARG A 187 20.43 -2.99 -7.62
N ILE A 188 19.94 -1.95 -6.94
CA ILE A 188 18.81 -2.03 -6.01
C ILE A 188 17.51 -2.44 -6.73
N LEU A 189 17.41 -2.22 -8.04
CA LEU A 189 16.23 -2.62 -8.82
C LEU A 189 16.07 -4.14 -8.95
N GLU A 190 17.12 -4.91 -8.69
CA GLU A 190 17.09 -6.38 -8.68
C GLU A 190 16.89 -6.95 -7.27
N ASP A 191 16.91 -6.11 -6.23
CA ASP A 191 16.78 -6.53 -4.85
C ASP A 191 15.34 -6.92 -4.50
N GLN A 192 15.17 -8.08 -3.84
CA GLN A 192 13.84 -8.61 -3.54
C GLN A 192 13.06 -7.73 -2.55
N GLN A 193 13.72 -7.08 -1.59
CA GLN A 193 13.05 -6.19 -0.63
C GLN A 193 12.53 -4.92 -1.31
N PHE A 194 13.32 -4.37 -2.23
CA PHE A 194 12.89 -3.25 -3.08
C PHE A 194 11.71 -3.64 -3.99
N LEU A 195 11.81 -4.79 -4.66
CA LEU A 195 10.78 -5.29 -5.57
C LEU A 195 9.44 -5.54 -4.86
N ASN A 196 9.48 -6.11 -3.66
CA ASN A 196 8.29 -6.38 -2.84
C ASN A 196 7.53 -5.10 -2.47
N LEU A 197 8.20 -3.96 -2.30
CA LEU A 197 7.56 -2.71 -1.92
C LEU A 197 7.21 -1.82 -3.11
N SER A 198 8.05 -1.81 -4.15
CA SER A 198 7.81 -1.02 -5.36
C SER A 198 6.62 -1.55 -6.18
N MET A 199 6.27 -2.84 -6.07
CA MET A 199 5.10 -3.42 -6.76
C MET A 199 5.04 -3.06 -8.24
N THR A 200 6.15 -3.23 -8.97
CA THR A 200 6.36 -2.88 -10.39
C THR A 200 6.47 -1.40 -10.73
N ALA A 201 6.36 -0.48 -9.77
CA ALA A 201 6.50 0.96 -10.00
C ALA A 201 7.83 1.35 -10.69
N HIS A 202 8.91 0.62 -10.40
CA HIS A 202 10.23 0.83 -11.01
C HIS A 202 10.27 0.63 -12.53
N LYS A 203 9.26 -0.03 -13.12
CA LYS A 203 9.13 -0.17 -14.58
C LYS A 203 8.54 1.07 -15.25
N TRP A 204 7.86 1.93 -14.48
CA TRP A 204 7.07 3.06 -14.96
C TRP A 204 7.63 4.41 -14.52
N LEU A 205 8.27 4.45 -13.35
CA LEU A 205 8.99 5.62 -12.87
C LEU A 205 10.38 5.68 -13.51
N ARG A 206 10.77 6.85 -14.00
CA ARG A 206 12.12 7.08 -14.50
C ARG A 206 13.10 7.08 -13.32
N ILE A 207 14.12 6.20 -13.38
CA ILE A 207 15.13 6.07 -12.33
C ILE A 207 16.50 6.42 -12.91
N LYS A 208 17.22 7.33 -12.24
CA LYS A 208 18.58 7.73 -12.60
C LYS A 208 19.55 7.33 -11.49
N GLN A 209 20.70 6.79 -11.87
CA GLN A 209 21.77 6.54 -10.92
C GLN A 209 22.67 7.78 -10.79
N VAL A 210 22.88 8.23 -9.55
CA VAL A 210 23.89 9.23 -9.17
C VAL A 210 24.47 8.76 -7.85
N GLN A 211 25.75 8.39 -7.85
CA GLN A 211 26.42 7.94 -6.62
C GLN A 211 26.56 9.12 -5.65
N GLU A 212 26.67 8.83 -4.36
CA GLU A 212 26.85 9.86 -3.33
C GLU A 212 28.02 10.80 -3.63
N ARG A 213 29.15 10.27 -4.14
CA ARG A 213 30.33 11.06 -4.52
C ARG A 213 30.10 12.04 -5.68
N GLU A 214 29.12 11.76 -6.54
CA GLU A 214 28.74 12.57 -7.71
C GLU A 214 27.59 13.52 -7.37
N LEU A 215 27.01 13.40 -6.17
CA LEU A 215 25.78 14.07 -5.81
C LEU A 215 25.96 15.59 -5.74
N LYS A 216 27.12 16.04 -5.26
CA LYS A 216 27.46 17.47 -5.19
C LYS A 216 27.39 18.14 -6.56
N ASP A 217 28.05 17.55 -7.55
CA ASP A 217 28.09 18.08 -8.92
C ASP A 217 26.70 18.02 -9.56
N TYR A 218 25.96 16.92 -9.33
CA TYR A 218 24.59 16.79 -9.81
C TYR A 218 23.65 17.88 -9.25
N LEU A 219 23.75 18.22 -7.97
CA LEU A 219 22.94 19.28 -7.37
C LEU A 219 23.22 20.65 -8.03
N ILE A 220 24.49 20.98 -8.23
CA ILE A 220 24.91 22.24 -8.90
C ILE A 220 24.34 22.29 -10.33
N ASP A 221 24.44 21.20 -11.09
CA ASP A 221 23.91 21.11 -12.45
C ASP A 221 22.38 21.28 -12.49
N MET A 222 21.67 20.76 -11.49
CA MET A 222 20.21 20.88 -11.41
C MET A 222 19.78 22.31 -11.05
N GLN A 223 20.50 22.99 -10.15
CA GLN A 223 20.30 24.42 -9.89
C GLN A 223 20.48 25.26 -11.16
N ALA A 224 21.53 25.00 -11.95
CA ALA A 224 21.75 25.67 -13.23
C ALA A 224 20.60 25.44 -14.24
N GLN A 225 19.88 24.32 -14.13
CA GLN A 225 18.67 24.02 -14.93
C GLN A 225 17.37 24.66 -14.37
N GLY A 226 17.50 25.45 -13.32
CA GLY A 226 16.40 26.18 -12.67
C GLY A 226 15.58 25.33 -11.71
N TYR A 227 16.16 24.28 -11.13
CA TYR A 227 15.55 23.54 -10.02
C TYR A 227 15.88 24.18 -8.68
N THR A 228 14.88 24.27 -7.81
CA THR A 228 15.07 24.60 -6.40
C THR A 228 15.34 23.31 -5.64
N ILE A 229 16.51 23.24 -4.98
CA ILE A 229 16.91 22.14 -4.13
C ILE A 229 16.30 22.34 -2.75
N VAL A 230 15.41 21.43 -2.39
CA VAL A 230 14.74 21.39 -1.09
C VAL A 230 15.28 20.19 -0.32
N ALA A 231 16.05 20.45 0.73
CA ALA A 231 16.42 19.42 1.69
C ALA A 231 15.24 19.08 2.59
N VAL A 232 14.95 17.80 2.77
CA VAL A 232 14.01 17.33 3.79
C VAL A 232 14.80 16.92 5.01
N GLU A 233 15.00 17.87 5.93
CA GLU A 233 15.86 17.69 7.09
C GLU A 233 15.44 18.60 8.24
N GLN A 234 15.71 18.17 9.48
CA GLN A 234 15.46 18.97 10.67
C GLN A 234 16.70 19.81 11.00
N THR A 235 16.62 21.12 10.78
CA THR A 235 17.71 22.07 11.05
C THR A 235 17.19 23.28 11.80
N VAL A 236 18.09 24.12 12.35
CA VAL A 236 17.66 25.32 13.12
C VAL A 236 16.91 26.33 12.24
N ASN A 237 17.18 26.34 10.93
CA ASN A 237 16.60 27.28 9.96
C ASN A 237 15.64 26.60 8.97
N SER A 238 15.13 25.41 9.31
CA SER A 238 14.16 24.70 8.48
C SER A 238 12.81 25.44 8.47
N GLN A 239 12.11 25.35 7.35
CA GLN A 239 10.73 25.82 7.22
C GLN A 239 9.75 24.65 7.43
N SER A 240 8.62 24.92 8.07
CA SER A 240 7.55 23.93 8.20
C SER A 240 7.02 23.49 6.83
N LEU A 241 6.88 22.19 6.60
CA LEU A 241 6.32 21.61 5.38
C LEU A 241 4.94 22.20 5.03
N TYR A 242 4.14 22.54 6.03
CA TYR A 242 2.78 23.05 5.83
C TYR A 242 2.72 24.53 5.48
N GLU A 243 3.80 25.27 5.74
CA GLU A 243 3.93 26.69 5.43
C GLU A 243 4.73 26.90 4.14
N TYR A 244 5.66 26.00 3.86
CA TYR A 244 6.51 26.07 2.69
C TYR A 244 5.72 25.92 1.39
N GLN A 245 6.01 26.79 0.42
CA GLN A 245 5.38 26.80 -0.89
C GLN A 245 6.31 26.20 -1.94
N PHE A 246 6.10 24.94 -2.29
CA PHE A 246 6.84 24.31 -3.38
C PHE A 246 6.70 25.08 -4.69
N LEU A 247 7.81 25.19 -5.42
CA LEU A 247 7.85 25.63 -6.82
C LEU A 247 7.70 24.43 -7.75
N GLU A 248 7.30 24.66 -9.00
CA GLU A 248 7.06 23.58 -9.95
C GLU A 248 8.33 22.76 -10.21
N LYS A 249 9.46 23.42 -10.48
CA LYS A 249 10.77 22.76 -10.58
C LYS A 249 11.41 22.59 -9.21
N THR A 250 10.94 21.59 -8.46
CA THR A 250 11.52 21.20 -7.17
C THR A 250 12.35 19.92 -7.29
N LEU A 251 13.51 19.91 -6.64
CA LEU A 251 14.31 18.72 -6.39
C LEU A 251 14.33 18.47 -4.88
N LEU A 252 13.73 17.36 -4.44
CA LEU A 252 13.68 16.94 -3.04
C LEU A 252 14.91 16.10 -2.72
N LEU A 253 15.77 16.57 -1.83
CA LEU A 253 16.92 15.83 -1.32
C LEU A 253 16.56 15.17 0.03
N LEU A 254 16.58 13.84 0.08
CA LEU A 254 16.34 13.06 1.28
C LEU A 254 17.67 12.60 1.92
N GLY A 255 17.76 12.72 3.24
CA GLY A 255 18.93 12.31 4.01
C GLY A 255 19.07 10.80 4.24
N ASN A 256 20.25 10.38 4.66
CA ASN A 256 20.51 9.03 5.16
C ASN A 256 19.73 8.79 6.47
N GLU A 257 19.29 7.55 6.72
CA GLU A 257 18.47 7.23 7.91
C GLU A 257 19.19 7.44 9.25
N ARG A 258 20.52 7.51 9.23
CA ARG A 258 21.36 7.66 10.43
C ARG A 258 22.04 9.02 10.47
N GLU A 259 22.64 9.41 9.36
CA GLU A 259 23.50 10.59 9.28
C GLU A 259 22.77 11.84 8.76
N GLY A 260 21.55 11.68 8.23
CA GLY A 260 20.81 12.77 7.60
C GLY A 260 21.49 13.24 6.32
N ILE A 261 21.42 14.55 6.06
CA ILE A 261 22.13 15.18 4.94
C ILE A 261 23.47 15.75 5.42
N ARG A 262 24.55 15.38 4.72
CA ARG A 262 25.90 15.87 5.00
C ARG A 262 26.01 17.39 4.83
N ALA A 263 26.86 18.03 5.65
CA ALA A 263 27.03 19.48 5.67
C ALA A 263 27.50 20.09 4.33
N ASP A 264 28.32 19.36 3.57
CA ASP A 264 28.77 19.79 2.24
C ASP A 264 27.63 19.84 1.23
N LEU A 265 26.62 18.97 1.35
CA LEU A 265 25.40 19.02 0.53
C LEU A 265 24.43 20.07 1.05
N LEU A 266 24.26 20.20 2.38
CA LEU A 266 23.42 21.24 2.98
C LEU A 266 23.87 22.66 2.59
N SER A 267 25.16 22.89 2.34
CA SER A 267 25.64 24.19 1.85
C SER A 267 25.17 24.57 0.44
N LEU A 268 24.64 23.61 -0.32
CA LEU A 268 24.15 23.79 -1.68
C LEU A 268 22.61 23.87 -1.77
N VAL A 269 21.88 23.56 -0.69
CA VAL A 269 20.42 23.53 -0.73
C VAL A 269 19.87 24.94 -0.67
N ASP A 270 18.84 25.24 -1.46
CA ASP A 270 18.21 26.55 -1.48
C ASP A 270 17.34 26.77 -0.23
N VAL A 271 16.73 25.68 0.26
CA VAL A 271 15.88 25.69 1.44
C VAL A 271 15.90 24.33 2.12
N THR A 272 15.74 24.34 3.44
CA THR A 272 15.50 23.13 4.22
C THR A 272 14.06 23.15 4.70
N VAL A 273 13.36 22.04 4.52
CA VAL A 273 11.98 21.84 4.95
C VAL A 273 11.94 20.72 5.98
N GLU A 274 11.23 20.96 7.08
CA GLU A 274 10.99 19.97 8.11
C GLU A 274 9.50 19.66 8.26
N ILE A 275 9.20 18.45 8.73
CA ILE A 275 7.85 18.05 9.08
C ILE A 275 7.66 18.33 10.58
N PRO A 276 6.71 19.19 10.97
CA PRO A 276 6.43 19.45 12.38
C PRO A 276 6.05 18.17 13.12
N GLN A 277 6.62 17.97 14.32
CA GLN A 277 6.40 16.79 15.14
C GLN A 277 5.94 17.21 16.54
N ALA A 278 4.95 16.50 17.10
CA ALA A 278 4.46 16.72 18.46
C ALA A 278 4.88 15.61 19.45
N GLY A 279 5.44 14.51 18.94
CA GLY A 279 5.78 13.33 19.72
C GLY A 279 7.20 13.39 20.31
N VAL A 280 7.55 12.32 21.04
CA VAL A 280 8.87 12.15 21.69
C VAL A 280 9.91 11.45 20.81
N ILE A 281 9.49 10.85 19.70
CA ILE A 281 10.40 10.18 18.76
C ILE A 281 11.14 11.23 17.95
N ARG A 282 12.45 11.01 17.75
CA ARG A 282 13.35 12.00 17.16
C ARG A 282 12.98 12.39 15.73
N SER A 283 12.57 11.41 14.92
CA SER A 283 12.30 11.63 13.49
C SER A 283 11.38 10.57 12.90
N LEU A 284 10.79 10.90 11.75
CA LEU A 284 10.03 9.98 10.92
C LEU A 284 10.97 9.08 10.09
N ASN A 285 10.43 7.97 9.59
CA ASN A 285 11.12 7.17 8.58
C ASN A 285 11.29 7.98 7.28
N VAL A 286 12.48 7.94 6.67
CA VAL A 286 12.81 8.74 5.48
C VAL A 286 11.85 8.55 4.29
N HIS A 287 11.34 7.34 4.07
CA HIS A 287 10.37 7.10 2.99
C HIS A 287 9.04 7.81 3.30
N VAL A 288 8.63 7.81 4.58
CA VAL A 288 7.41 8.47 5.03
C VAL A 288 7.57 9.97 4.94
N SER A 289 8.73 10.52 5.34
CA SER A 289 9.05 11.93 5.19
C SER A 289 8.99 12.35 3.72
N GLY A 290 9.65 11.60 2.83
CA GLY A 290 9.59 11.84 1.40
C GLY A 290 8.17 11.74 0.84
N ALA A 291 7.37 10.77 1.29
CA ALA A 291 5.98 10.61 0.86
C ALA A 291 5.10 11.80 1.26
N LEU A 292 5.27 12.33 2.47
CA LEU A 292 4.55 13.53 2.93
C LEU A 292 4.93 14.75 2.09
N CYS A 293 6.22 14.96 1.82
CA CYS A 293 6.67 16.05 0.96
C CYS A 293 6.16 15.92 -0.47
N VAL A 294 6.21 14.72 -1.06
CA VAL A 294 5.68 14.44 -2.40
C VAL A 294 4.17 14.68 -2.44
N SER A 295 3.42 14.26 -1.42
CA SER A 295 1.98 14.47 -1.31
C SER A 295 1.63 15.95 -1.20
N GLU A 296 2.35 16.74 -0.40
CA GLU A 296 2.12 18.19 -0.29
C GLU A 296 2.46 18.94 -1.57
N TYR A 297 3.56 18.57 -2.25
CA TYR A 297 3.84 19.06 -3.60
C TYR A 297 2.69 18.71 -4.55
N ALA A 298 2.24 17.45 -4.55
CA ALA A 298 1.18 16.98 -5.43
C ALA A 298 -0.16 17.65 -5.14
N ARG A 299 -0.48 17.97 -3.88
CA ARG A 299 -1.69 18.72 -3.52
C ARG A 299 -1.78 20.04 -4.28
N LYS A 300 -0.65 20.70 -4.53
CA LYS A 300 -0.55 21.93 -5.31
C LYS A 300 -0.62 21.66 -6.82
N TYR A 301 0.15 20.68 -7.33
CA TYR A 301 0.38 20.53 -8.77
C TYR A 301 -0.45 19.46 -9.49
N LEU A 302 -0.97 18.46 -8.78
CA LEU A 302 -1.72 17.35 -9.37
C LEU A 302 -3.14 17.75 -9.77
N ASN A 303 -3.74 18.72 -9.07
CA ASN A 303 -5.05 19.27 -9.42
C ASN A 303 -5.06 20.01 -10.78
N PHE A 304 -3.89 20.42 -11.30
CA PHE A 304 -3.76 21.02 -12.62
C PHE A 304 -3.64 19.97 -13.76
N MET A 305 -3.53 18.67 -13.43
CA MET A 305 -3.36 17.60 -14.42
C MET A 305 -4.63 16.81 -14.76
N LYS A 306 -5.69 16.93 -13.94
CA LYS A 306 -7.04 16.43 -14.23
C LYS A 306 -7.73 17.35 -15.23
#